data_AF-A0A2N1MNZ1-F1
#
_entry.id   AF-A0A2N1MNZ1-F1
#
_cell.length_a   1.000
_cell.length_b   1.000
_cell.length_c   1.000
_cell.angle_alpha   90.00
_cell.angle_beta   90.00
_cell.angle_gamma   90.00
#
_symmetry.space_group_name_H-M   'P 1'
#
loop_
_entity.id
_entity.type
_entity.pdbx_description
1 polymer ?
#
loop_
_entity_poly.entity_id
_entity_poly.type
_entity_poly.pdbx_seq_one_letter_code
_entity_poly.pdbx_strand_id
1 'polypeptide(L)'
;ISHRDIRAENILITLNETAKLANFMLDIYSFFNYDQRSEVYSFGILLWEIAEERIPHQGNNDIGDIIDKVRNKMYREPFSENNQMPEEFKQLEIEAVHHDPDFRPKITKMFEVLNNCFKKYSQFRPKRADNIDAYALPDLESFKYMTLTDAAMQHRLYNRHGKLAGDLKTAYKCFEAYANLGNTGGTANRNQIKAKYYKAYYISKEFVESPPNKDKIVAELFKEVADNEANEFPEAKVRYGDCLYHGK
;
A
#
# COMPACT_ATOMS: atom_id res chain seq x y z
N ILE A 1 -2.11 8.39 6.54
CA ILE A 1 -2.33 7.37 7.59
C ILE A 1 -0.96 6.93 8.05
N SER A 2 -0.77 6.73 9.35
CA SER A 2 0.51 6.29 9.90
C SER A 2 0.34 4.93 10.56
N HIS A 3 1.19 3.95 10.24
CA HIS A 3 1.07 2.56 10.72
C HIS A 3 1.54 2.38 12.17
N ARG A 4 2.55 3.14 12.61
CA ARG A 4 3.04 3.18 14.00
C ARG A 4 3.69 1.90 14.54
N ASP A 5 3.64 0.81 13.79
CA ASP A 5 4.15 -0.51 14.21
C ASP A 5 4.54 -1.38 12.98
N ILE A 6 5.42 -0.85 12.13
CA ILE A 6 5.91 -1.58 10.94
C ILE A 6 7.04 -2.51 11.39
N ARG A 7 6.80 -3.82 11.33
CA ARG A 7 7.75 -4.90 11.69
C ARG A 7 7.28 -6.22 11.11
N ALA A 8 8.17 -7.21 11.00
CA ALA A 8 7.89 -8.46 10.30
C ALA A 8 6.63 -9.20 10.79
N GLU A 9 6.35 -9.18 12.10
CA GLU A 9 5.15 -9.81 12.69
C GLU A 9 3.82 -9.18 12.24
N ASN A 10 3.85 -7.92 11.81
CA ASN A 10 2.68 -7.20 11.29
C ASN A 10 2.58 -7.30 9.76
N ILE A 11 3.33 -8.22 9.15
CA ILE A 11 3.25 -8.53 7.72
C ILE A 11 2.69 -9.93 7.54
N LEU A 12 1.56 -10.01 6.85
CA LEU A 12 0.93 -11.27 6.49
C LEU A 12 1.26 -11.60 5.04
N ILE A 13 1.83 -12.78 4.80
CA ILE A 13 2.00 -13.33 3.45
C ILE A 13 0.79 -14.15 3.09
N THR A 14 0.10 -13.79 2.02
CA THR A 14 -1.05 -14.54 1.51
C THR A 14 -0.60 -15.77 0.70
N LEU A 15 -1.55 -16.68 0.41
CA LEU A 15 -1.28 -17.88 -0.40
C LEU A 15 -0.75 -17.58 -1.81
N ASN A 16 -1.00 -16.38 -2.33
CA ASN A 16 -0.47 -15.89 -3.60
C ASN A 16 0.79 -15.02 -3.41
N GLU A 17 1.57 -15.29 -2.37
CA GLU A 17 2.87 -14.65 -2.07
C GLU A 17 2.81 -13.12 -1.97
N THR A 18 1.64 -12.55 -1.68
CA THR A 18 1.48 -11.10 -1.52
C THR A 18 1.64 -10.73 -0.05
N ALA A 19 2.61 -9.88 0.24
CA ALA A 19 2.76 -9.29 1.56
C ALA A 19 1.70 -8.21 1.81
N LYS A 20 1.03 -8.26 2.96
CA LYS A 20 0.06 -7.27 3.41
C LYS A 20 0.43 -6.76 4.79
N LEU A 21 0.51 -5.44 4.93
CA LEU A 21 0.61 -4.78 6.23
C LEU A 21 -0.71 -4.98 7.02
N ALA A 22 -0.58 -5.40 8.26
CA ALA A 22 -1.66 -5.67 9.19
C ALA A 22 -1.44 -4.88 10.49
N ASN A 23 -2.46 -4.83 11.34
CA ASN A 23 -2.37 -4.22 12.67
C ASN A 23 -1.95 -2.73 12.65
N PHE A 24 -2.66 -1.91 11.86
CA PHE A 24 -2.57 -0.45 11.96
C PHE A 24 -3.07 -0.02 13.34
N MET A 25 -2.16 0.18 14.29
CA MET A 25 -2.50 0.62 15.64
C MET A 25 -3.25 1.96 15.58
N LEU A 26 -4.55 1.91 15.90
CA LEU A 26 -5.43 3.08 16.10
C LEU A 26 -5.20 3.63 17.51
N ASP A 27 -3.95 3.91 17.88
CA ASP A 27 -3.66 4.31 19.26
C ASP A 27 -3.91 5.81 19.45
N ILE A 28 -4.99 6.07 20.21
CA ILE A 28 -5.50 7.37 20.68
C ILE A 28 -4.54 7.98 21.74
N TYR A 29 -3.46 7.29 22.09
CA TYR A 29 -2.49 7.70 23.09
C TYR A 29 -1.05 7.61 22.57
N SER A 30 -0.62 8.58 21.76
CA SER A 30 0.77 9.04 21.87
C SER A 30 0.85 10.53 21.62
N PHE A 31 1.11 11.26 22.70
CA PHE A 31 1.34 12.70 22.76
C PHE A 31 2.71 13.12 22.19
N PHE A 32 3.35 12.24 21.39
CA PHE A 32 4.69 12.46 20.84
C PHE A 32 4.61 12.65 19.32
N ASN A 33 5.54 13.46 18.80
CA ASN A 33 5.69 13.85 17.40
C ASN A 33 5.97 12.65 16.48
N TYR A 34 4.96 11.82 16.26
CA TYR A 34 5.00 10.72 15.29
C TYR A 34 4.78 11.30 13.90
N ASP A 35 5.74 11.09 13.01
CA ASP A 35 5.70 11.57 11.64
C ASP A 35 6.14 10.47 10.65
N GLN A 36 6.09 10.78 9.35
CA GLN A 36 6.48 9.86 8.29
C GLN A 36 7.93 9.37 8.43
N ARG A 37 8.83 10.15 9.04
CA ARG A 37 10.24 9.77 9.24
C ARG A 37 10.36 8.65 10.28
N SER A 38 9.39 8.54 11.19
CA SER A 38 9.28 7.44 12.14
C SER A 38 8.83 6.13 11.46
N GLU A 39 7.97 6.23 10.44
CA GLU A 39 7.61 5.08 9.59
C GLU A 39 8.79 4.59 8.77
N VAL A 40 9.56 5.51 8.19
CA VAL A 40 10.78 5.18 7.43
C VAL A 40 11.79 4.43 8.30
N TYR A 41 11.98 4.85 9.55
CA TYR A 41 12.84 4.13 10.49
C TYR A 41 12.36 2.70 10.72
N SER A 42 11.06 2.53 11.01
CA SER A 42 10.46 1.22 11.26
C SER A 42 10.56 0.32 10.03
N PHE A 43 10.36 0.89 8.84
CA PHE A 43 10.53 0.19 7.58
C PHE A 43 12.00 -0.18 7.33
N GLY A 44 12.96 0.65 7.71
CA GLY A 44 14.39 0.30 7.69
C GLY A 44 14.69 -0.93 8.55
N ILE A 45 14.21 -0.95 9.79
CA ILE A 45 14.36 -2.12 10.67
C ILE A 45 13.74 -3.37 10.02
N LEU A 46 12.57 -3.25 9.42
CA LEU A 46 11.94 -4.34 8.69
C LEU A 46 12.80 -4.85 7.50
N LEU A 47 13.45 -3.95 6.76
CA LEU A 47 14.35 -4.36 5.67
C LEU A 47 15.51 -5.20 6.20
N TRP A 48 16.06 -4.84 7.35
CA TRP A 48 17.07 -5.63 8.04
C TRP A 48 16.51 -6.98 8.51
N GLU A 49 15.32 -7.01 9.12
CA GLU A 49 14.66 -8.25 9.55
C GLU A 49 14.47 -9.23 8.37
N ILE A 50 14.07 -8.74 7.20
CA ILE A 50 13.89 -9.56 5.98
C ILE A 50 15.24 -10.08 5.48
N ALA A 51 16.26 -9.24 5.49
CA ALA A 51 17.57 -9.57 4.93
C ALA A 51 18.35 -10.56 5.81
N GLU A 52 18.23 -10.44 7.13
CA GLU A 52 18.96 -11.26 8.10
C GLU A 52 18.10 -12.39 8.67
N GLU A 53 16.79 -12.38 8.43
CA GLU A 53 15.81 -13.34 8.96
C GLU A 53 15.90 -13.48 10.50
N ARG A 54 16.15 -12.36 11.18
CA ARG A 54 16.41 -12.29 12.62
C ARG A 54 15.63 -11.17 13.28
N ILE A 55 15.46 -11.31 14.60
CA ILE A 55 14.84 -10.28 15.44
C ILE A 55 15.95 -9.31 15.88
N PRO A 56 15.77 -7.98 15.75
CA PRO A 56 16.76 -7.01 16.21
C PRO A 56 17.01 -7.15 17.71
N HIS A 57 18.25 -7.02 18.15
CA HIS A 57 18.66 -7.15 19.56
C HIS A 57 18.29 -8.49 20.21
N GLN A 58 18.18 -9.56 19.40
CA GLN A 58 17.83 -10.90 19.88
C GLN A 58 18.67 -11.32 21.09
N GLY A 59 17.99 -11.76 22.15
CA GLY A 59 18.63 -12.18 23.40
C GLY A 59 18.79 -11.06 24.43
N ASN A 60 18.47 -9.81 24.08
CA ASN A 60 18.37 -8.70 25.03
C ASN A 60 16.91 -8.36 25.32
N ASN A 61 16.46 -8.62 26.53
CA ASN A 61 15.08 -8.32 26.95
C ASN A 61 14.98 -7.02 27.78
N ASP A 62 16.09 -6.33 28.04
CA ASP A 62 16.11 -5.08 28.79
C ASP A 62 15.86 -3.90 27.85
N ILE A 63 14.64 -3.36 27.90
CA ILE A 63 14.23 -2.22 27.09
C ILE A 63 15.08 -0.96 27.38
N GLY A 64 15.56 -0.78 28.61
CA GLY A 64 16.42 0.33 28.99
C GLY A 64 17.78 0.25 28.30
N ASP A 65 18.39 -0.93 28.25
CA ASP A 65 19.65 -1.16 27.53
C ASP A 65 19.47 -1.01 26.02
N ILE A 66 18.34 -1.48 25.45
CA ILE A 66 18.03 -1.27 24.03
C ILE A 66 17.90 0.23 23.71
N ILE A 67 17.14 0.97 24.53
CA ILE A 67 16.99 2.43 24.35
C ILE A 67 18.35 3.12 24.41
N ASP A 68 19.20 2.77 25.38
CA ASP A 68 20.54 3.34 25.51
C ASP A 68 21.42 3.02 24.29
N LYS A 69 21.41 1.76 23.82
CA LYS A 69 22.13 1.33 22.61
C LYS A 69 21.70 2.11 21.38
N VAL A 70 20.39 2.20 21.12
CA VAL A 70 19.86 2.82 19.90
C VAL A 70 19.99 4.34 19.94
N ARG A 71 19.69 4.96 21.09
CA ARG A 71 19.60 6.42 21.24
C ARG A 71 20.95 7.05 21.59
N ASN A 72 21.68 6.51 22.55
CA ASN A 72 22.88 7.15 23.08
C ASN A 72 24.16 6.60 22.45
N LYS A 73 24.21 5.28 22.21
CA LYS A 73 25.38 4.62 21.58
C LYS A 73 25.28 4.55 20.05
N MET A 74 24.16 5.03 19.47
CA MET A 74 23.89 5.03 18.03
C MET A 74 24.07 3.66 17.36
N TYR A 75 23.89 2.58 18.11
CA TYR A 75 24.07 1.22 17.62
C TYR A 75 23.00 0.84 16.59
N ARG A 76 23.42 0.12 15.54
CA ARG A 76 22.56 -0.51 14.53
C ARG A 76 23.05 -1.93 14.30
N GLU A 77 22.12 -2.83 14.01
CA GLU A 77 22.47 -4.22 13.70
C GLU A 77 23.24 -4.28 12.38
N PRO A 78 24.38 -4.98 12.31
CA PRO A 78 25.12 -5.15 11.07
C PRO A 78 24.46 -6.19 10.16
N PHE A 79 24.75 -6.13 8.86
CA PHE A 79 24.50 -7.26 7.95
C PHE A 79 25.56 -8.35 8.16
N SER A 80 25.18 -9.61 7.97
CA SER A 80 26.14 -10.71 8.01
C SER A 80 27.12 -10.64 6.83
N GLU A 81 28.35 -11.12 7.04
CA GLU A 81 29.40 -11.08 5.99
C GLU A 81 29.01 -11.86 4.73
N ASN A 82 28.19 -12.89 4.88
CA ASN A 82 27.71 -13.73 3.79
C ASN A 82 26.36 -13.27 3.20
N ASN A 83 25.82 -12.14 3.66
CA ASN A 83 24.53 -11.63 3.22
C ASN A 83 24.55 -11.30 1.71
N GLN A 84 23.63 -11.91 0.95
CA GLN A 84 23.53 -11.82 -0.51
C GLN A 84 22.64 -10.66 -1.00
N MET A 85 22.13 -9.81 -0.12
CA MET A 85 21.31 -8.66 -0.51
C MET A 85 22.13 -7.66 -1.33
N PRO A 86 21.52 -7.01 -2.35
CA PRO A 86 22.19 -5.98 -3.13
C PRO A 86 22.72 -4.84 -2.26
N GLU A 87 23.85 -4.25 -2.66
CA GLU A 87 24.47 -3.17 -1.89
C GLU A 87 23.55 -1.95 -1.78
N GLU A 88 22.77 -1.66 -2.82
CA GLU A 88 21.79 -0.57 -2.79
C GLU A 88 20.67 -0.82 -1.77
N PHE A 89 20.32 -2.09 -1.51
CA PHE A 89 19.34 -2.45 -0.47
C PHE A 89 19.93 -2.20 0.91
N LYS A 90 21.18 -2.64 1.15
CA LYS A 90 21.87 -2.45 2.43
C LYS A 90 22.04 -0.96 2.73
N GLN A 91 22.46 -0.18 1.73
CA GLN A 91 22.59 1.27 1.88
C GLN A 91 21.25 1.95 2.17
N LEU A 92 20.16 1.50 1.54
CA LEU A 92 18.83 2.02 1.80
C LEU A 92 18.39 1.76 3.26
N GLU A 93 18.66 0.58 3.79
CA GLU A 93 18.40 0.25 5.19
C GLU A 93 19.16 1.19 6.14
N ILE A 94 20.47 1.34 5.92
CA ILE A 94 21.35 2.20 6.73
C ILE A 94 20.84 3.66 6.75
N GLU A 95 20.44 4.18 5.59
CA GLU A 95 19.85 5.51 5.47
C GLU A 95 18.49 5.60 6.18
N ALA A 96 17.65 4.57 6.08
CA ALA A 96 16.33 4.53 6.69
C ALA A 96 16.38 4.55 8.22
N VAL A 97 17.36 3.87 8.82
CA VAL A 97 17.53 3.80 10.29
C VAL A 97 18.42 4.91 10.84
N HIS A 98 18.73 5.94 10.04
CA HIS A 98 19.56 7.06 10.46
C HIS A 98 19.03 7.71 11.75
N HIS A 99 19.94 8.06 12.66
CA HIS A 99 19.58 8.59 13.97
C HIS A 99 18.79 9.90 13.85
N ASP A 100 19.34 10.85 13.08
CA ASP A 100 18.64 12.08 12.74
C ASP A 100 17.55 11.81 11.68
N PRO A 101 16.27 12.09 11.99
CA PRO A 101 15.14 11.88 11.08
C PRO A 101 15.24 12.62 9.74
N ASP A 102 15.92 13.78 9.68
CA ASP A 102 15.98 14.61 8.46
C ASP A 102 16.86 14.00 7.36
N PHE A 103 17.75 13.09 7.73
CA PHE A 103 18.60 12.36 6.79
C PHE A 103 17.94 11.06 6.29
N ARG A 104 16.79 10.69 6.83
CA ARG A 104 16.07 9.49 6.39
C ARG A 104 15.47 9.72 5.00
N PRO A 105 15.51 8.72 4.11
CA PRO A 105 14.99 8.84 2.76
C PRO A 105 13.46 9.01 2.77
N LYS A 106 12.94 9.64 1.71
CA LYS A 106 11.50 9.62 1.46
C LYS A 106 11.06 8.24 1.02
N ILE A 107 9.85 7.84 1.37
CA ILE A 107 9.25 6.56 0.94
C ILE A 107 9.32 6.38 -0.60
N THR A 108 9.20 7.45 -1.38
CA THR A 108 9.35 7.39 -2.85
C THR A 108 10.74 6.89 -3.28
N LYS A 109 11.82 7.39 -2.66
CA LYS A 109 13.19 6.91 -2.91
C LYS A 109 13.32 5.44 -2.50
N MET A 110 12.74 5.05 -1.36
CA MET A 110 12.77 3.67 -0.90
C MET A 110 12.13 2.72 -1.91
N PHE A 111 10.94 3.08 -2.40
CA PHE A 111 10.23 2.30 -3.41
C PHE A 111 11.03 2.17 -4.71
N GLU A 112 11.62 3.26 -5.18
CA GLU A 112 12.45 3.26 -6.40
C GLU A 112 13.64 2.30 -6.28
N VAL A 113 14.41 2.41 -5.18
CA VAL A 113 15.58 1.56 -4.94
C VAL A 113 15.19 0.09 -4.85
N LEU A 114 14.13 -0.24 -4.10
CA LEU A 114 13.65 -1.62 -3.97
C LEU A 114 13.15 -2.19 -5.30
N ASN A 115 12.39 -1.41 -6.08
CA ASN A 115 11.91 -1.82 -7.40
C ASN A 115 13.08 -2.06 -8.37
N ASN A 116 14.12 -1.23 -8.31
CA ASN A 116 15.33 -1.41 -9.11
C ASN A 116 16.08 -2.69 -8.70
N CYS A 117 16.21 -2.96 -7.40
CA CYS A 117 16.77 -4.24 -6.90
C CYS A 117 15.98 -5.44 -7.44
N PHE A 118 14.65 -5.38 -7.37
CA PHE A 118 13.76 -6.43 -7.88
C PHE A 118 13.88 -6.64 -9.39
N LYS A 119 13.91 -5.57 -10.17
CA LYS A 119 14.08 -5.64 -11.64
C LYS A 119 15.41 -6.28 -12.01
N LYS A 120 16.51 -5.88 -11.35
CA LYS A 120 17.83 -6.49 -11.56
C LYS A 120 17.78 -7.98 -11.25
N TYR A 121 17.23 -8.36 -10.10
CA TYR A 121 17.09 -9.77 -9.71
C TYR A 121 16.25 -10.59 -10.72
N SER A 122 15.12 -10.03 -11.18
CA SER A 122 14.21 -10.69 -12.11
C SER A 122 14.84 -10.98 -13.49
N GLN A 123 15.83 -10.19 -13.91
CA GLN A 123 16.56 -10.42 -15.16
C GLN A 123 17.43 -11.68 -15.12
N PHE A 124 17.84 -12.14 -13.93
CA PHE A 124 18.72 -13.30 -13.74
C PHE A 124 17.98 -14.59 -13.37
N ARG A 125 16.66 -14.56 -13.16
CA ARG A 125 15.86 -15.78 -12.98
C ARG A 125 15.53 -16.42 -14.33
N PRO A 126 15.70 -17.75 -14.50
CA PRO A 126 14.98 -18.48 -15.55
C PRO A 126 13.49 -18.25 -15.33
N LYS A 127 12.72 -18.04 -16.42
CA LYS A 127 11.26 -17.91 -16.37
C LYS A 127 10.63 -19.17 -15.74
N ARG A 128 10.56 -19.25 -14.41
CA ARG A 128 9.54 -20.04 -13.74
C ARG A 128 8.23 -19.33 -13.97
N ALA A 129 7.21 -20.11 -14.30
CA ALA A 129 5.85 -19.66 -14.50
C ALA A 129 5.22 -19.27 -13.16
N ASP A 130 5.82 -18.30 -12.47
CA ASP A 130 5.16 -17.61 -11.39
C ASP A 130 4.47 -16.42 -12.08
N ASN A 131 3.16 -16.56 -12.28
CA ASN A 131 2.27 -15.45 -12.64
C ASN A 131 2.21 -14.48 -11.46
N ILE A 132 3.35 -13.88 -11.09
CA ILE A 132 3.35 -12.64 -10.34
C ILE A 132 3.12 -11.61 -11.42
N ASP A 133 1.85 -11.27 -11.65
CA ASP A 133 1.48 -10.09 -12.41
C ASP A 133 2.32 -8.96 -11.86
N ALA A 134 3.36 -8.58 -12.60
CA ALA A 134 4.21 -7.46 -12.29
C ALA A 134 3.23 -6.30 -12.13
N TYR A 135 2.98 -5.89 -10.89
CA TYR A 135 2.14 -4.74 -10.62
C TYR A 135 2.81 -3.60 -11.36
N ALA A 136 2.28 -3.25 -12.53
CA ALA A 136 2.58 -2.02 -13.22
C ALA A 136 2.02 -0.92 -12.33
N LEU A 137 2.76 -0.64 -11.25
CA LEU A 137 2.53 0.49 -10.39
C LEU A 137 2.84 1.70 -11.27
N PRO A 138 1.83 2.55 -11.54
CA PRO A 138 2.05 3.75 -12.34
C PRO A 138 3.16 4.58 -11.71
N ASP A 139 3.83 5.35 -12.57
CA ASP A 139 4.85 6.33 -12.18
C ASP A 139 4.34 7.20 -11.01
N LEU A 140 4.83 6.86 -9.81
CA LEU A 140 4.39 7.44 -8.55
C LEU A 140 4.85 8.90 -8.40
N GLU A 141 5.86 9.31 -9.17
CA GLU A 141 6.35 10.70 -9.22
C GLU A 141 5.42 11.63 -10.00
N SER A 142 4.69 11.10 -10.99
CA SER A 142 3.75 11.89 -11.81
C SER A 142 2.44 12.22 -11.09
N PHE A 143 2.00 11.38 -10.14
CA PHE A 143 0.67 11.52 -9.52
C PHE A 143 0.71 11.63 -8.01
N LYS A 144 0.49 12.86 -7.53
CA LYS A 144 0.24 13.22 -6.12
C LYS A 144 -1.09 12.63 -5.60
N TYR A 145 -1.27 11.30 -5.53
CA TYR A 145 -2.44 10.70 -4.86
C TYR A 145 -2.13 9.44 -4.03
N MET A 146 -3.00 9.22 -3.04
CA MET A 146 -2.98 8.16 -2.01
C MET A 146 -3.21 6.74 -2.57
N THR A 147 -2.90 5.69 -1.80
CA THR A 147 -3.10 4.29 -2.24
C THR A 147 -4.59 3.94 -2.38
N LEU A 148 -4.92 2.85 -3.09
CA LEU A 148 -6.31 2.37 -3.21
C LEU A 148 -6.94 2.04 -1.85
N THR A 149 -6.11 1.62 -0.89
CA THR A 149 -6.51 1.38 0.50
C THR A 149 -6.83 2.69 1.21
N ASP A 150 -5.98 3.71 1.08
CA ASP A 150 -6.24 5.04 1.66
C ASP A 150 -7.51 5.66 1.07
N ALA A 151 -7.72 5.54 -0.26
CA ALA A 151 -8.93 6.02 -0.93
C ALA A 151 -10.19 5.31 -0.40
N ALA A 152 -10.12 4.00 -0.18
CA ALA A 152 -11.21 3.25 0.45
C ALA A 152 -11.45 3.64 1.92
N MET A 153 -10.39 4.05 2.66
CA MET A 153 -10.55 4.60 4.00
C MET A 153 -11.21 5.99 3.98
N GLN A 154 -10.85 6.86 3.04
CA GLN A 154 -11.53 8.15 2.85
C GLN A 154 -13.03 7.96 2.57
N HIS A 155 -13.40 6.96 1.76
CA HIS A 155 -14.80 6.62 1.52
C HIS A 155 -15.59 6.27 2.80
N ARG A 156 -14.92 5.63 3.76
CA ARG A 156 -15.51 5.14 5.02
C ARG A 156 -15.35 6.11 6.18
N LEU A 157 -14.75 7.28 5.95
CA LEU A 157 -14.47 8.24 7.01
C LEU A 157 -15.73 9.05 7.32
N TYR A 158 -16.24 8.93 8.54
CA TYR A 158 -17.37 9.72 9.06
C TYR A 158 -16.91 10.52 10.28
N ASN A 159 -17.42 11.75 10.43
CA ASN A 159 -17.21 12.54 11.62
C ASN A 159 -18.07 12.04 12.79
N ARG A 160 -17.87 12.61 13.99
CA ARG A 160 -18.64 12.28 15.20
C ARG A 160 -20.15 12.55 15.08
N HIS A 161 -20.59 13.23 14.02
CA HIS A 161 -21.99 13.53 13.71
C HIS A 161 -22.55 12.65 12.59
N GLY A 162 -21.84 11.58 12.19
CA GLY A 162 -22.28 10.66 11.15
C GLY A 162 -22.24 11.22 9.73
N LYS A 163 -21.60 12.38 9.51
CA LYS A 163 -21.42 12.99 8.19
C LYS A 163 -20.11 12.51 7.58
N LEU A 164 -20.14 12.20 6.29
CA LEU A 164 -18.96 11.82 5.52
C LEU A 164 -17.88 12.92 5.62
N ALA A 165 -16.70 12.54 6.09
CA ALA A 165 -15.61 13.44 6.45
C ALA A 165 -14.34 13.23 5.61
N GLY A 166 -14.30 12.18 4.80
CA GLY A 166 -13.15 11.88 3.96
C GLY A 166 -13.04 12.80 2.74
N ASP A 167 -11.83 12.89 2.19
CA ASP A 167 -11.56 13.61 0.94
C ASP A 167 -12.02 12.79 -0.27
N LEU A 168 -13.32 12.93 -0.59
CA LEU A 168 -13.95 12.20 -1.68
C LEU A 168 -13.42 12.57 -3.06
N LYS A 169 -13.02 13.83 -3.24
CA LYS A 169 -12.50 14.31 -4.52
C LYS A 169 -11.16 13.64 -4.82
N THR A 170 -10.29 13.55 -3.81
CA THR A 170 -9.01 12.86 -3.94
C THR A 170 -9.18 11.35 -4.07
N ALA A 171 -10.06 10.75 -3.26
CA ALA A 171 -10.36 9.32 -3.36
C ALA A 171 -10.88 8.93 -4.75
N TYR A 172 -11.80 9.72 -5.32
CA TYR A 172 -12.31 9.49 -6.68
C TYR A 172 -11.20 9.51 -7.73
N LYS A 173 -10.30 10.50 -7.70
CA LYS A 173 -9.18 10.57 -8.65
C LYS A 173 -8.27 9.34 -8.56
N CYS A 174 -8.06 8.81 -7.36
CA CYS A 174 -7.37 7.55 -7.17
C CYS A 174 -8.13 6.39 -7.82
N PHE A 175 -9.42 6.22 -7.53
CA PHE A 175 -10.24 5.17 -8.15
C PHE A 175 -10.29 5.28 -9.68
N GLU A 176 -10.39 6.48 -10.21
CA GLU A 176 -10.39 6.73 -11.65
C GLU A 176 -9.07 6.34 -12.30
N ALA A 177 -7.94 6.74 -11.72
CA ALA A 177 -6.62 6.37 -12.22
C ALA A 177 -6.43 4.84 -12.22
N TYR A 178 -6.75 4.17 -11.11
CA TYR A 178 -6.60 2.71 -11.01
C TYR A 178 -7.57 1.95 -11.92
N ALA A 179 -8.78 2.45 -12.14
CA ALA A 179 -9.74 1.84 -13.06
C ALA A 179 -9.28 1.91 -14.52
N ASN A 180 -8.54 2.97 -14.88
CA ASN A 180 -8.08 3.25 -16.24
C ASN A 180 -6.67 2.68 -16.53
N LEU A 181 -6.00 2.04 -15.57
CA LEU A 181 -4.72 1.36 -15.81
C LEU A 181 -4.91 0.29 -16.89
N GLY A 182 -4.08 0.32 -17.94
CA GLY A 182 -4.18 -0.61 -19.07
C GLY A 182 -4.07 -2.06 -18.64
N ASN A 183 -4.87 -2.94 -19.25
CA ASN A 183 -4.82 -4.38 -18.97
C ASN A 183 -3.46 -4.93 -19.40
N THR A 184 -2.61 -5.29 -18.45
CA THR A 184 -1.39 -6.06 -18.70
C THR A 184 -1.77 -7.52 -18.94
N GLY A 185 -2.35 -7.80 -20.12
CA GLY A 185 -2.47 -9.14 -20.72
C GLY A 185 -2.82 -10.28 -19.77
N GLY A 186 -4.08 -10.34 -19.32
CA GLY A 186 -4.58 -11.31 -18.35
C GLY A 186 -5.57 -10.62 -17.42
N THR A 187 -6.50 -11.39 -16.83
CA THR A 187 -7.50 -11.01 -15.82
C THR A 187 -7.32 -9.63 -15.18
N ALA A 188 -8.36 -8.79 -15.20
CA ALA A 188 -8.35 -7.49 -14.50
C ALA A 188 -7.84 -7.66 -13.06
N ASN A 189 -6.73 -7.00 -12.72
CA ASN A 189 -6.12 -7.10 -11.40
C ASN A 189 -7.17 -6.72 -10.34
N ARG A 190 -7.22 -7.43 -9.22
CA ARG A 190 -8.12 -7.19 -8.08
C ARG A 190 -8.23 -5.70 -7.70
N ASN A 191 -7.12 -4.96 -7.77
CA ASN A 191 -7.10 -3.52 -7.53
C ASN A 191 -7.91 -2.71 -8.56
N GLN A 192 -7.83 -3.09 -9.83
CA GLN A 192 -8.61 -2.47 -10.91
C GLN A 192 -10.10 -2.74 -10.75
N ILE A 193 -10.49 -3.98 -10.38
CA ILE A 193 -11.89 -4.33 -10.09
C ILE A 193 -12.44 -3.51 -8.92
N LYS A 194 -11.67 -3.42 -7.83
CA LYS A 194 -12.03 -2.57 -6.69
C LYS A 194 -12.13 -1.09 -7.05
N ALA A 195 -11.22 -0.59 -7.88
CA ALA A 195 -11.25 0.79 -8.35
C ALA A 195 -12.47 1.08 -9.25
N LYS A 196 -12.80 0.16 -10.17
CA LYS A 196 -14.00 0.25 -11.02
C LYS A 196 -15.28 0.29 -10.19
N TYR A 197 -15.38 -0.54 -9.14
CA TYR A 197 -16.52 -0.51 -8.21
C TYR A 197 -16.71 0.85 -7.56
N TYR A 198 -15.65 1.40 -6.93
CA TYR A 198 -15.75 2.68 -6.25
C TYR A 198 -15.93 3.85 -7.23
N LYS A 199 -15.34 3.80 -8.42
CA LYS A 199 -15.59 4.78 -9.49
C LYS A 199 -17.09 4.83 -9.84
N ALA A 200 -17.70 3.68 -10.10
CA ALA A 200 -19.13 3.57 -10.39
C ALA A 200 -19.99 4.07 -9.21
N TYR A 201 -19.63 3.67 -7.98
CA TYR A 201 -20.33 4.10 -6.77
C TYR A 201 -20.33 5.62 -6.62
N TYR A 202 -19.18 6.27 -6.77
CA TYR A 202 -19.04 7.72 -6.59
C TYR A 202 -19.81 8.51 -7.64
N ILE A 203 -19.79 8.06 -8.90
CA ILE A 203 -20.60 8.65 -9.97
C ILE A 203 -22.10 8.46 -9.66
N SER A 204 -22.52 7.26 -9.25
CA SER A 204 -23.92 6.95 -8.95
C SER A 204 -24.50 7.75 -7.78
N LYS A 205 -23.67 8.09 -6.78
CA LYS A 205 -24.06 8.86 -5.59
C LYS A 205 -23.84 10.37 -5.75
N GLU A 206 -23.40 10.81 -6.92
CA GLU A 206 -23.14 12.22 -7.22
C GLU A 206 -22.13 12.85 -6.24
N PHE A 207 -21.17 12.06 -5.76
CA PHE A 207 -20.07 12.54 -4.91
C PHE A 207 -19.02 13.31 -5.70
N VAL A 208 -19.06 13.20 -7.02
CA VAL A 208 -18.24 13.94 -7.98
C VAL A 208 -19.09 14.45 -9.13
N GLU A 209 -18.52 15.37 -9.91
CA GLU A 209 -19.14 15.85 -11.13
C GLU A 209 -19.41 14.68 -12.07
N SER A 210 -20.68 14.52 -12.46
CA SER A 210 -21.11 13.39 -13.26
C SER A 210 -20.61 13.53 -14.70
N PRO A 211 -19.97 12.50 -15.27
CA PRO A 211 -19.62 12.53 -16.68
C PRO A 211 -20.87 12.51 -17.57
N PRO A 212 -20.77 12.94 -18.83
CA PRO A 212 -21.82 12.72 -19.82
C PRO A 212 -22.13 11.22 -19.92
N ASN A 213 -23.41 10.86 -20.07
CA ASN A 213 -23.86 9.46 -20.09
C ASN A 213 -23.47 8.67 -18.81
N LYS A 214 -23.51 9.33 -17.64
CA LYS A 214 -23.18 8.74 -16.34
C LYS A 214 -23.82 7.38 -16.11
N ASP A 215 -25.08 7.24 -16.51
CA ASP A 215 -25.91 6.07 -16.30
C ASP A 215 -25.35 4.84 -17.03
N LYS A 216 -25.01 5.00 -18.31
CA LYS A 216 -24.35 3.98 -19.12
C LYS A 216 -22.97 3.60 -18.56
N ILE A 217 -22.16 4.60 -18.19
CA ILE A 217 -20.82 4.38 -17.62
C ILE A 217 -20.90 3.58 -16.31
N VAL A 218 -21.83 3.95 -15.44
CA VAL A 218 -22.05 3.26 -14.15
C VAL A 218 -22.51 1.83 -14.37
N ALA A 219 -23.44 1.60 -15.31
CA ALA A 219 -23.92 0.26 -15.66
C ALA A 219 -22.80 -0.63 -16.19
N GLU A 220 -21.98 -0.12 -17.12
CA GLU A 220 -20.83 -0.85 -17.69
C GLU A 220 -19.81 -1.21 -16.61
N LEU A 221 -19.45 -0.25 -15.74
CA LEU A 221 -18.51 -0.51 -14.65
C LEU A 221 -19.04 -1.53 -13.65
N PHE A 222 -20.31 -1.44 -13.23
CA PHE A 222 -20.87 -2.44 -12.31
C PHE A 222 -21.01 -3.81 -12.95
N LYS A 223 -21.28 -3.88 -14.26
CA LYS A 223 -21.27 -5.14 -15.03
C LYS A 223 -19.89 -5.79 -14.99
N GLU A 224 -18.84 -5.04 -15.35
CA GLU A 224 -17.46 -5.56 -15.34
C GLU A 224 -17.03 -6.06 -13.96
N VAL A 225 -17.47 -5.39 -12.89
CA VAL A 225 -17.21 -5.83 -11.51
C VAL A 225 -18.03 -7.07 -11.16
N ALA A 226 -19.31 -7.11 -11.55
CA ALA A 226 -20.23 -8.20 -11.25
C ALA A 226 -19.85 -9.53 -11.95
N ASP A 227 -19.32 -9.43 -13.17
CA ASP A 227 -18.90 -10.56 -14.01
C ASP A 227 -17.52 -11.11 -13.61
N ASN A 228 -16.75 -10.39 -12.78
CA ASN A 228 -15.42 -10.80 -12.37
C ASN A 228 -15.47 -11.74 -11.14
N GLU A 229 -14.93 -12.95 -11.26
CA GLU A 229 -14.91 -13.95 -10.19
C GLU A 229 -14.08 -13.54 -8.96
N ALA A 230 -13.08 -12.66 -9.13
CA ALA A 230 -12.24 -12.14 -8.05
C ALA A 230 -12.86 -10.91 -7.34
N ASN A 231 -14.10 -10.54 -7.67
CA ASN A 231 -14.81 -9.42 -7.07
C ASN A 231 -15.13 -9.64 -5.58
N GLU A 232 -14.83 -8.62 -4.77
CA GLU A 232 -15.10 -8.58 -3.32
C GLU A 232 -16.43 -7.90 -2.96
N PHE A 233 -17.15 -7.37 -3.95
CA PHE A 233 -18.35 -6.54 -3.77
C PHE A 233 -19.58 -7.27 -4.31
N PRO A 234 -20.21 -8.16 -3.53
CA PRO A 234 -21.40 -8.91 -3.97
C PRO A 234 -22.56 -7.99 -4.38
N GLU A 235 -22.63 -6.78 -3.80
CA GLU A 235 -23.61 -5.76 -4.12
C GLU A 235 -23.49 -5.23 -5.55
N ALA A 236 -22.36 -5.44 -6.23
CA ALA A 236 -22.18 -5.04 -7.63
C ALA A 236 -23.25 -5.66 -8.54
N LYS A 237 -23.66 -6.91 -8.28
CA LYS A 237 -24.74 -7.58 -9.03
C LYS A 237 -26.09 -6.90 -8.84
N VAL A 238 -26.40 -6.51 -7.60
CA VAL A 238 -27.64 -5.78 -7.27
C VAL A 238 -27.63 -4.41 -7.92
N ARG A 239 -26.52 -3.67 -7.78
CA ARG A 239 -26.36 -2.34 -8.37
C ARG A 239 -26.44 -2.37 -9.90
N TYR A 240 -25.88 -3.41 -10.53
CA TYR A 240 -26.04 -3.61 -11.96
C TYR A 240 -27.50 -3.88 -12.34
N GLY A 241 -28.20 -4.74 -11.57
CA GLY A 241 -29.64 -4.97 -11.73
C GLY A 241 -30.46 -3.69 -11.60
N ASP A 242 -30.16 -2.85 -10.62
CA ASP A 242 -30.81 -1.54 -10.43
C ASP A 242 -30.59 -0.61 -11.63
N CYS A 243 -29.39 -0.60 -12.22
CA CYS A 243 -29.12 0.18 -13.42
C CYS A 243 -30.04 -0.27 -14.58
N LEU A 244 -30.15 -1.59 -14.80
CA LEU A 244 -30.99 -2.14 -15.87
C LEU A 244 -32.48 -1.86 -15.63
N TYR A 245 -32.95 -1.99 -14.39
CA TYR A 245 -34.35 -1.77 -14.04
C TYR A 245 -34.81 -0.33 -14.28
N HIS A 246 -33.91 0.64 -14.06
CA HIS A 246 -34.20 2.05 -14.27
C HIS A 246 -34.03 2.53 -15.73
N GLY A 247 -33.85 1.61 -16.69
CA GLY A 247 -33.80 1.92 -18.13
C GLY A 247 -32.59 2.77 -18.53
N LYS A 248 -31.45 2.52 -17.87
CA LYS A 248 -30.23 3.32 -17.92
C LYS A 248 -29.07 2.58 -18.59
#